data_AF-A0A542I5E3-F1
#
_entry.id   AF-A0A542I5E3-F1
#
_cell.length_a   1.000
_cell.length_b   1.000
_cell.length_c   1.000
_cell.angle_alpha   90.00
_cell.angle_beta   90.00
_cell.angle_gamma   90.00
#
_symmetry.space_group_name_H-M   'P 1'
#
loop_
_entity.id
_entity.type
_entity.pdbx_description
1 polymer ?
#
loop_
_entity_poly.entity_id
_entity_poly.type
_entity_poly.pdbx_seq_one_letter_code
_entity_poly.pdbx_strand_id
1 'polypeptide(L)'
;MNADWTGGPDSLLEADEQRRAVAKRFQDSEVPLIKLWTYYYGLGGDADEISLDAYLNEALHLPAAQVGLISTAMRELFAGGEE
;
A
#
# COMPACT_ATOMS: atom_id res chain seq x y z
N MET A 1 -14.79 7.01 32.68
CA MET A 1 -13.94 7.40 31.54
C MET A 1 -13.16 6.16 31.16
N ASN A 2 -13.54 5.44 30.11
CA ASN A 2 -12.78 4.29 29.61
C ASN A 2 -12.60 4.53 28.10
N ALA A 3 -11.38 4.87 27.72
CA ALA A 3 -10.94 4.90 26.34
C ALA A 3 -10.31 3.53 26.06
N ASP A 4 -11.07 2.63 25.45
CA ASP A 4 -10.54 1.40 24.87
C ASP A 4 -10.72 1.50 23.36
N TRP A 5 -9.87 2.34 22.78
CA TRP A 5 -9.54 2.35 21.35
C TRP A 5 -8.53 1.23 21.13
N THR A 6 -9.00 -0.01 20.98
CA THR A 6 -8.17 -1.07 20.41
C THR A 6 -8.81 -1.49 19.09
N GLY A 7 -8.15 -1.13 17.99
CA GLY A 7 -8.53 -1.58 16.64
C GLY A 7 -8.76 -3.09 16.66
N GLY A 8 -9.98 -3.49 16.30
CA GLY A 8 -10.41 -4.88 16.35
C GLY A 8 -9.63 -5.78 15.38
N PRO A 9 -9.74 -7.11 15.55
CA PRO A 9 -9.10 -8.10 14.68
C PRO A 9 -9.47 -7.97 13.19
N ASP A 10 -10.56 -7.27 12.87
CA ASP A 10 -10.99 -6.94 11.50
C ASP A 10 -9.94 -6.12 10.74
N SER A 11 -9.29 -5.14 11.36
CA SER A 11 -8.34 -4.25 10.65
C SER A 11 -7.09 -4.97 10.16
N LEU A 12 -6.72 -6.11 10.77
CA LEU A 12 -5.57 -6.90 10.35
C LEU A 12 -5.91 -7.84 9.18
N LEU A 13 -7.11 -8.42 9.18
CA LEU A 13 -7.63 -9.22 8.07
C LEU A 13 -7.90 -8.35 6.83
N GLU A 14 -8.53 -7.19 7.01
CA GLU A 14 -8.74 -6.23 5.94
C GLU A 14 -7.41 -5.72 5.36
N ALA A 15 -6.40 -5.46 6.20
CA ALA A 15 -5.07 -5.05 5.74
C ALA A 15 -4.36 -6.15 4.94
N ASP A 16 -4.57 -7.42 5.28
CA ASP A 16 -4.01 -8.57 4.57
C ASP A 16 -4.68 -8.80 3.21
N GLU A 17 -6.01 -8.69 3.15
CA GLU A 17 -6.76 -8.75 1.89
C GLU A 17 -6.44 -7.56 0.97
N GLN A 18 -6.35 -6.36 1.53
CA GLN A 18 -5.89 -5.17 0.81
C GLN A 18 -4.48 -5.38 0.27
N ARG A 19 -3.55 -5.94 1.07
CA ARG A 19 -2.19 -6.26 0.61
C ARG A 19 -2.18 -7.20 -0.58
N ARG A 20 -2.91 -8.31 -0.51
CA ARG A 20 -2.99 -9.27 -1.62
C ARG A 20 -3.56 -8.64 -2.89
N ALA A 21 -4.61 -7.83 -2.75
CA ALA A 21 -5.20 -7.12 -3.89
C ALA A 21 -4.21 -6.12 -4.50
N VAL A 22 -3.46 -5.40 -3.66
CA VAL A 22 -2.41 -4.46 -4.02
C VAL A 22 -1.26 -5.16 -4.75
N ALA A 23 -0.68 -6.20 -4.16
CA ALA A 23 0.44 -6.94 -4.73
C ALA A 23 0.07 -7.59 -6.07
N LYS A 24 -1.12 -8.18 -6.17
CA LYS A 24 -1.63 -8.78 -7.41
C LYS A 24 -1.81 -7.73 -8.51
N ARG A 25 -2.33 -6.55 -8.18
CA ARG A 25 -2.54 -5.48 -9.15
C ARG A 25 -1.22 -4.86 -9.60
N PHE A 26 -0.25 -4.73 -8.70
CA PHE A 26 1.11 -4.31 -9.06
C PHE A 26 1.78 -5.28 -10.03
N GLN A 27 1.70 -6.59 -9.75
CA GLN A 27 2.23 -7.64 -10.64
C GLN A 27 1.58 -7.62 -12.04
N ASP A 28 0.28 -7.29 -12.12
CA ASP A 28 -0.47 -7.19 -13.37
C ASP A 28 -0.14 -5.92 -14.18
N SER A 29 0.36 -4.87 -13.52
CA SER A 29 0.47 -3.54 -14.14
C SER A 29 1.75 -3.25 -14.90
N GLU A 30 2.79 -4.09 -14.78
CA GLU A 30 4.16 -3.77 -15.22
C GLU A 30 4.66 -2.37 -14.79
N VAL A 31 4.06 -1.76 -13.75
CA VAL A 31 4.47 -0.43 -13.29
C VAL A 31 5.82 -0.57 -12.59
N PRO A 32 6.83 0.22 -12.99
CA PRO A 32 8.13 0.14 -12.35
C PRO A 32 8.02 0.59 -10.89
N LEU A 33 8.64 -0.17 -9.98
CA LEU A 33 8.63 0.07 -8.53
C LEU A 33 8.97 1.52 -8.19
N ILE A 34 10.02 2.07 -8.81
CA ILE A 34 10.47 3.46 -8.62
C ILE A 34 9.35 4.49 -8.90
N LYS A 35 8.45 4.22 -9.87
CA LYS A 35 7.35 5.13 -10.21
C LYS A 35 6.26 5.08 -9.15
N LEU A 36 5.91 3.88 -8.67
CA LEU A 36 4.99 3.72 -7.55
C LEU A 36 5.56 4.36 -6.28
N TRP A 37 6.83 4.10 -5.97
CA TRP A 37 7.51 4.67 -4.82
C TRP A 37 7.55 6.20 -4.87
N THR A 38 7.90 6.78 -6.01
CA THR A 38 7.93 8.24 -6.19
C THR A 38 6.56 8.88 -5.95
N TYR A 39 5.48 8.28 -6.48
CA TYR A 39 4.11 8.76 -6.27
C TYR A 39 3.70 8.64 -4.80
N TYR A 40 3.94 7.48 -4.21
CA TYR A 40 3.67 7.22 -2.80
C TYR A 40 4.41 8.21 -1.88
N TYR A 41 5.69 8.47 -2.16
CA TYR A 41 6.51 9.44 -1.41
C TYR A 41 5.93 10.85 -1.54
N GLY A 42 5.48 11.23 -2.75
CA GLY A 42 4.78 12.50 -3.00
C GLY A 42 3.47 12.67 -2.23
N LEU A 43 2.78 11.57 -1.88
CA LEU A 43 1.57 11.57 -1.05
C LEU A 43 1.86 11.70 0.45
N GLY A 44 3.12 11.74 0.86
CA GLY A 44 3.54 11.72 2.27
C GLY A 44 3.95 10.34 2.78
N GLY A 45 4.29 9.42 1.87
CA GLY A 45 4.92 8.16 2.20
C GLY A 45 6.28 8.35 2.86
N ASP A 46 6.56 7.52 3.88
CA ASP A 46 7.82 7.56 4.65
C ASP A 46 8.62 6.25 4.51
N ALA A 47 8.06 5.24 3.83
CA ALA A 47 8.75 3.99 3.57
C ALA A 47 9.80 4.18 2.45
N ASP A 48 10.98 3.63 2.70
CA ASP A 48 12.03 3.54 1.68
C ASP A 48 11.65 2.56 0.56
N GLU A 49 12.30 2.67 -0.59
CA GLU A 49 12.02 1.84 -1.77
C GLU A 49 12.15 0.34 -1.44
N ILE A 50 13.17 -0.04 -0.65
CA ILE A 50 13.39 -1.42 -0.22
C ILE A 50 12.24 -1.93 0.67
N SER A 51 11.69 -1.08 1.53
CA SER A 51 10.56 -1.46 2.40
C SER A 51 9.29 -1.64 1.58
N LEU A 52 9.09 -0.82 0.54
CA LEU A 52 7.98 -0.95 -0.39
C LEU A 52 8.10 -2.21 -1.24
N ASP A 53 9.28 -2.51 -1.76
CA ASP A 53 9.57 -3.76 -2.47
C ASP A 53 9.25 -4.98 -1.60
N ALA A 54 9.77 -5.01 -0.38
CA ALA A 54 9.52 -6.11 0.54
C ALA A 54 8.03 -6.26 0.88
N TYR A 55 7.29 -5.15 0.98
CA TYR A 55 5.84 -5.18 1.17
C TYR A 55 5.09 -5.78 -0.03
N LEU A 56 5.46 -5.38 -1.25
CA LEU A 56 4.87 -5.90 -2.49
C LEU A 56 5.21 -7.38 -2.73
N ASN A 57 6.38 -7.82 -2.29
CA ASN A 57 6.81 -9.22 -2.29
C ASN A 57 6.27 -10.04 -1.10
N GLU A 58 5.34 -9.47 -0.31
CA GLU A 58 4.75 -10.13 0.87
C GLU A 58 5.80 -10.54 1.94
N ALA A 59 7.02 -9.99 1.85
CA ALA A 59 8.14 -10.26 2.75
C ALA A 59 8.15 -9.32 3.97
N LEU A 60 7.41 -8.21 3.94
CA LEU A 60 7.33 -7.22 5.01
C LEU A 60 5.91 -6.68 5.22
N HIS A 61 5.57 -6.37 6.47
CA HIS A 61 4.34 -5.70 6.84
C HIS A 61 4.55 -4.22 7.09
N LEU A 62 3.88 -3.38 6.30
CA LEU A 62 3.81 -1.95 6.53
C LEU A 62 2.60 -1.59 7.41
N PRO A 63 2.67 -0.49 8.18
CA PRO A 63 1.54 -0.01 8.97
C PRO A 63 0.38 0.42 8.06
N ALA A 64 -0.85 0.29 8.57
CA ALA A 64 -2.08 0.52 7.79
C ALA A 64 -2.13 1.91 7.13
N ALA A 65 -1.58 2.94 7.77
CA ALA A 65 -1.48 4.27 7.20
C ALA A 65 -0.66 4.29 5.90
N GLN A 66 0.47 3.58 5.86
CA GLN A 66 1.32 3.48 4.67
C GLN A 66 0.67 2.60 3.59
N VAL A 67 0.02 1.52 3.99
CA VAL A 67 -0.76 0.66 3.08
C VAL A 67 -1.87 1.46 2.38
N GLY A 68 -2.59 2.32 3.11
CA GLY A 68 -3.61 3.20 2.54
C GLY A 68 -3.05 4.17 1.48
N LEU A 69 -1.86 4.73 1.74
CA LEU A 69 -1.17 5.59 0.78
C LEU A 69 -0.70 4.83 -0.47
N ILE A 70 -0.14 3.63 -0.31
CA ILE A 70 0.28 2.77 -1.44
C ILE A 70 -0.93 2.38 -2.30
N SER A 71 -2.05 2.02 -1.65
CA SER A 71 -3.30 1.69 -2.33
C SER A 71 -3.85 2.88 -3.12
N THR A 72 -3.77 4.08 -2.55
CA THR A 72 -4.13 5.33 -3.23
C THR A 72 -3.20 5.61 -4.41
N ALA A 73 -1.88 5.58 -4.19
CA ALA A 73 -0.88 5.81 -5.23
C ALA A 73 -1.09 4.89 -6.43
N MET A 74 -1.30 3.60 -6.18
CA MET A 74 -1.62 2.65 -7.24
C MET A 74 -2.91 3.02 -7.95
N ARG A 75 -4.02 3.21 -7.22
CA ARG A 75 -5.31 3.53 -7.83
C ARG A 75 -5.21 4.73 -8.78
N GLU A 76 -4.52 5.78 -8.37
CA GLU A 76 -4.28 6.97 -9.18
C GLU A 76 -3.39 6.67 -10.40
N LEU A 77 -2.32 5.89 -10.23
CA LEU A 77 -1.45 5.46 -11.32
C LEU A 77 -2.16 4.59 -12.38
N PHE A 78 -3.13 3.77 -11.96
CA PHE A 78 -3.97 2.97 -12.86
C PHE A 78 -5.10 3.78 -13.49
N ALA A 79 -5.72 4.69 -12.74
CA ALA A 79 -6.80 5.54 -13.22
C ALA A 79 -6.31 6.57 -14.25
N GLY A 80 -5.06 7.04 -14.12
CA GLY A 80 -4.42 7.96 -15.08
C GLY A 80 -3.95 7.32 -16.39
N GLY A 81 -4.32 6.07 -16.68
CA GLY A 81 -3.98 5.36 -17.93
C GLY A 81 -5.07 5.39 -19.00
N GLU A 82 -6.23 5.98 -18.72
CA GLU A 82 -7.33 6.15 -19.69
C GLU A 82 -7.43 7.61 -20.15
N GLU A 83 -6.52 8.05 -21.02
CA GLU A 83 -6.72 9.21 -21.93
C GLU A 83 -6.22 8.89 -23.35
#